data_AF-A0A925J6C8-F1
#
_entry.id   AF-A0A925J6C8-F1
#
_cell.length_a   1.000
_cell.length_b   1.000
_cell.length_c   1.000
_cell.angle_alpha   90.00
_cell.angle_beta   90.00
_cell.angle_gamma   90.00
#
_symmetry.space_group_name_H-M   'P 1'
#
loop_
_entity.id
_entity.type
_entity.pdbx_description
1 polymer ?
#
loop_
_entity_poly.entity_id
_entity_poly.type
_entity_poly.pdbx_seq_one_letter_code
_entity_poly.pdbx_strand_id
1 'polypeptide(L)'
;MFLSNAAKSLLACLLLLIFSAGCRFWQDNRNTSVPLVSDTKEELPYSTKEPEIFQCEIVITAGETVRTTFIAKKGDKRRTDYDFGGDRQRSLLQTDNDYVISYGKKIYAEIAQRQDSVASEGPWDELTSRLLNERNRTEIEEIGTDGDLMVYRSKITESSLSEIVIYIDRATGIPVKQEFFTVDGERKALQYTVEFKNVLLDVEDSSFEIPKNLRRVSASEFYNAVR
;
A
#
# COMPACT_ATOMS: atom_id res chain seq x y z
N MET A 1 -38.98 -62.15 -21.68
CA MET A 1 -39.51 -61.19 -22.68
C MET A 1 -38.94 -59.83 -22.34
N PHE A 2 -38.05 -59.35 -23.21
CA PHE A 2 -37.41 -58.04 -23.15
C PHE A 2 -38.41 -56.96 -23.58
N LEU A 3 -38.60 -55.93 -22.77
CA LEU A 3 -39.06 -54.62 -23.21
C LEU A 3 -38.16 -53.54 -22.56
N SER A 4 -37.00 -53.39 -23.19
CA SER A 4 -36.27 -52.16 -23.49
C SER A 4 -36.60 -50.91 -22.64
N ASN A 5 -35.69 -50.57 -21.71
CA ASN A 5 -35.58 -49.22 -21.13
C ASN A 5 -34.91 -48.20 -22.07
N ALA A 6 -34.66 -48.56 -23.34
CA ALA A 6 -33.93 -47.71 -24.28
C ALA A 6 -34.64 -46.38 -24.54
N ALA A 7 -35.98 -46.34 -24.49
CA ALA A 7 -36.74 -45.09 -24.66
C ALA A 7 -36.48 -44.08 -23.53
N LYS A 8 -36.24 -44.55 -22.30
CA LYS A 8 -35.94 -43.69 -21.14
C LYS A 8 -34.49 -43.20 -21.17
N SER A 9 -33.55 -44.05 -21.59
CA SER A 9 -32.15 -43.65 -21.80
C SER A 9 -31.99 -42.69 -22.97
N LEU A 10 -32.79 -42.84 -24.03
CA LEU A 10 -32.76 -41.95 -25.20
C LEU A 10 -33.30 -40.56 -24.84
N LEU A 11 -34.35 -40.47 -24.02
CA LEU A 11 -34.88 -39.20 -23.52
C LEU A 11 -33.86 -38.48 -22.61
N ALA A 12 -33.14 -39.22 -21.77
CA ALA A 12 -32.09 -38.66 -20.91
C ALA A 12 -30.88 -38.15 -21.71
N CYS A 13 -30.46 -38.86 -22.76
CA CYS A 13 -29.38 -38.41 -23.64
C CYS A 13 -29.77 -37.19 -24.50
N LEU A 14 -31.04 -37.07 -24.91
CA LEU A 14 -31.53 -35.93 -25.69
C LEU A 14 -31.61 -34.64 -24.85
N LEU A 15 -31.93 -34.75 -23.56
CA LEU A 15 -31.94 -33.62 -22.62
C LEU A 15 -30.53 -33.09 -22.32
N LEU A 16 -29.50 -33.95 -22.30
CA LEU A 16 -28.10 -33.56 -22.11
C LEU A 16 -27.48 -32.85 -23.33
N LEU A 17 -27.97 -33.14 -24.55
CA LEU A 17 -27.49 -32.49 -25.78
C LEU A 17 -28.05 -31.07 -25.99
N ILE A 18 -29.18 -30.72 -25.36
CA ILE A 18 -29.75 -29.36 -25.47
C ILE A 18 -28.97 -28.36 -24.59
N PHE A 19 -28.36 -28.81 -23.49
CA PHE A 19 -27.57 -27.93 -22.60
C PHE A 19 -26.16 -27.62 -23.10
N SER A 20 -25.60 -28.36 -24.08
CA SER A 20 -24.27 -28.09 -24.62
C SER A 20 -24.26 -27.12 -25.82
N ALA A 21 -25.42 -26.71 -26.33
CA ALA A 21 -25.55 -25.74 -27.42
C ALA A 21 -25.61 -24.27 -26.96
N GLY A 22 -25.64 -23.99 -25.65
CA GLY A 22 -25.87 -22.64 -25.10
C GLY A 22 -24.65 -21.73 -24.94
N CYS A 23 -23.42 -22.23 -25.07
CA CYS A 23 -22.22 -21.45 -24.71
C CYS A 23 -21.53 -20.70 -25.88
N ARG A 24 -22.22 -20.42 -27.00
CA ARG A 24 -21.64 -19.66 -28.13
C ARG A 24 -22.31 -18.32 -28.43
N PHE A 25 -23.24 -17.86 -27.60
CA PHE A 25 -23.93 -16.58 -27.82
C PHE A 25 -23.27 -15.36 -27.16
N TRP A 26 -22.10 -15.52 -26.51
CA TRP A 26 -21.32 -14.44 -25.88
C TRP A 26 -19.91 -14.27 -26.49
N GLN A 27 -19.80 -14.37 -27.82
CA GLN A 27 -18.63 -13.86 -28.53
C GLN A 27 -19.03 -12.63 -29.35
N ASP A 28 -19.32 -11.53 -28.65
CA ASP A 28 -19.30 -10.22 -29.29
C ASP A 28 -17.83 -9.83 -29.42
N ASN A 29 -17.22 -10.22 -30.54
CA ASN A 29 -15.83 -9.98 -30.86
C ASN A 29 -15.64 -8.54 -31.36
N ARG A 30 -16.07 -7.56 -30.55
CA ARG A 30 -15.71 -6.16 -30.73
C ARG A 30 -14.39 -5.94 -30.03
N ASN A 31 -13.31 -6.34 -30.72
CA ASN A 31 -11.99 -5.78 -30.47
C ASN A 31 -12.01 -4.32 -30.97
N THR A 32 -12.76 -3.47 -30.28
CA THR A 32 -12.52 -2.03 -30.33
C THR A 32 -11.27 -1.85 -29.51
N SER A 33 -10.13 -1.69 -30.18
CA SER A 33 -8.94 -1.16 -29.56
C SER A 33 -9.37 0.10 -28.82
N VAL A 34 -9.43 0.04 -27.49
CA VAL A 34 -9.57 1.22 -26.66
C VAL A 34 -8.45 2.14 -27.15
N PRO A 35 -8.77 3.34 -27.68
CA PRO A 35 -7.71 4.25 -28.05
C PRO A 35 -6.87 4.43 -26.79
N LEU A 36 -5.55 4.20 -26.89
CA LEU A 36 -4.65 4.62 -25.83
C LEU A 36 -5.00 6.08 -25.58
N VAL A 37 -5.63 6.34 -24.43
CA VAL A 37 -5.78 7.69 -23.91
C VAL A 37 -4.36 8.22 -23.94
N SER A 38 -4.14 9.22 -24.78
CA SER A 38 -2.89 9.95 -24.82
C SER A 38 -2.58 10.33 -23.38
N ASP A 39 -1.54 9.74 -22.82
CA ASP A 39 -0.96 10.11 -21.53
C ASP A 39 -0.56 11.57 -21.63
N THR A 40 -1.52 12.46 -21.44
CA THR A 40 -1.25 13.83 -21.05
C THR A 40 -0.80 13.68 -19.62
N LYS A 41 0.49 13.44 -19.47
CA LYS A 41 1.18 13.30 -18.20
C LYS A 41 1.12 14.67 -17.55
N GLU A 42 -0.03 15.02 -16.96
CA GLU A 42 -0.17 16.23 -16.19
C GLU A 42 0.90 16.17 -15.09
N GLU A 43 1.77 17.17 -15.11
CA GLU A 43 2.86 17.26 -14.16
C GLU A 43 2.24 17.57 -12.80
N LEU A 44 2.46 16.67 -11.82
CA LEU A 44 1.90 16.85 -10.49
C LEU A 44 2.41 18.16 -9.89
N PRO A 45 1.56 18.93 -9.19
CA PRO A 45 1.99 20.18 -8.56
C PRO A 45 2.92 19.97 -7.35
N TYR A 46 3.35 18.73 -7.10
CA TYR A 46 4.19 18.34 -5.98
C TYR A 46 5.15 17.21 -6.36
N SER A 47 6.28 17.16 -5.66
CA SER A 47 7.22 16.05 -5.81
C SER A 47 6.63 14.79 -5.21
N THR A 48 6.67 13.71 -5.98
CA THR A 48 6.41 12.38 -5.45
C THR A 48 7.69 11.56 -5.28
N LYS A 49 8.85 12.18 -5.51
CA LYS A 49 10.10 11.47 -5.25
C LYS A 49 10.32 11.42 -3.74
N GLU A 50 10.38 10.22 -3.19
CA GLU A 50 10.82 10.00 -1.82
C GLU A 50 12.23 10.58 -1.63
N PRO A 51 12.48 11.39 -0.58
CA PRO A 51 13.80 11.93 -0.32
C PRO A 51 14.87 10.84 -0.11
N GLU A 52 16.12 11.14 -0.44
CA GLU A 52 17.25 10.22 -0.19
C GLU A 52 17.66 10.17 1.29
N ILE A 53 17.38 11.25 2.02
CA ILE A 53 17.64 11.39 3.45
C ILE A 53 16.39 11.99 4.08
N PHE A 54 15.72 11.23 4.95
CA PHE A 54 14.62 11.74 5.76
C PHE A 54 14.28 10.80 6.91
N GLN A 55 13.62 11.36 7.93
CA GLN A 55 12.88 10.58 8.91
C GLN A 55 11.50 11.20 9.16
N CYS A 56 10.52 10.36 9.49
CA CYS A 56 9.18 10.80 9.87
C CYS A 56 8.44 9.71 10.65
N GLU A 57 7.35 10.11 11.28
CA GLU A 57 6.32 9.22 11.79
C GLU A 57 5.12 9.22 10.84
N ILE A 58 4.78 8.05 10.30
CA ILE A 58 3.54 7.84 9.56
C ILE A 58 2.46 7.41 10.56
N VAL A 59 1.46 8.26 10.73
CA VAL A 59 0.31 8.02 11.60
C VAL A 59 -0.91 7.76 10.74
N ILE A 60 -1.51 6.58 10.92
CA ILE A 60 -2.71 6.16 10.19
C ILE A 60 -3.85 6.03 11.18
N THR A 61 -4.93 6.77 10.92
CA THR A 61 -6.12 6.77 11.78
C THR A 61 -7.31 6.26 10.99
N ALA A 62 -7.95 5.19 11.47
CA ALA A 62 -9.17 4.62 10.90
C ALA A 62 -10.20 4.43 12.02
N GLY A 63 -11.18 5.34 12.11
CA GLY A 63 -12.09 5.42 13.25
C GLY A 63 -11.30 5.65 14.56
N GLU A 64 -11.48 4.75 15.53
CA GLU A 64 -10.74 4.78 16.81
C GLU A 64 -9.37 4.07 16.76
N THR A 65 -9.04 3.43 15.64
CA THR A 65 -7.76 2.72 15.48
C THR A 65 -6.69 3.68 15.00
N VAL A 66 -5.61 3.81 15.75
CA VAL A 66 -4.41 4.55 15.36
C VAL A 66 -3.24 3.59 15.24
N ARG A 67 -2.48 3.69 14.15
CA ARG A 67 -1.20 2.99 13.96
C ARG A 67 -0.11 3.99 13.65
N THR A 68 1.01 3.86 14.31
CA THR A 68 2.19 4.69 14.08
C THR A 68 3.34 3.83 13.59
N THR A 69 4.00 4.27 12.52
CA THR A 69 5.22 3.67 11.99
C THR A 69 6.26 4.75 11.87
N PHE A 70 7.45 4.54 12.43
CA PHE A 70 8.57 5.44 12.22
C PHE A 70 9.41 4.94 11.06
N ILE A 71 9.82 5.85 10.18
CA ILE A 71 10.72 5.58 9.06
C ILE A 71 11.92 6.50 9.17
N ALA A 72 13.10 5.94 8.93
CA ALA A 72 14.33 6.68 8.70
C ALA A 72 15.05 6.11 7.49
N LYS A 73 15.55 6.98 6.61
CA LYS A 73 16.31 6.64 5.41
C LYS A 73 17.51 7.56 5.27
N LYS A 74 18.66 7.00 4.91
CA LYS A 74 19.89 7.75 4.59
C LYS A 74 20.71 6.97 3.56
N GLY A 75 20.52 7.31 2.28
CA GLY A 75 21.08 6.53 1.17
C GLY A 75 20.52 5.10 1.18
N ASP A 76 21.41 4.10 1.21
CA ASP A 76 21.04 2.68 1.22
C ASP A 76 20.60 2.16 2.61
N LYS A 77 20.77 2.97 3.66
CA LYS A 77 20.34 2.58 5.01
C LYS A 77 18.88 2.94 5.22
N ARG A 78 18.10 2.00 5.76
CA ARG A 78 16.68 2.19 6.08
C ARG A 78 16.36 1.58 7.43
N ARG A 79 15.47 2.23 8.18
CA ARG A 79 14.87 1.68 9.39
C ARG A 79 13.37 1.94 9.36
N THR A 80 12.61 0.89 9.65
CA THR A 80 11.16 0.96 9.78
C THR A 80 10.76 0.35 11.12
N ASP A 81 10.17 1.15 12.00
CA ASP A 81 9.66 0.70 13.29
C ASP A 81 8.14 0.60 13.24
N TYR A 82 7.62 -0.62 13.30
CA TYR A 82 6.19 -0.92 13.40
C TYR A 82 5.70 -0.81 14.83
N ASP A 83 4.44 -0.40 15.03
CA ASP A 83 3.86 -0.15 16.35
C ASP A 83 4.78 0.78 17.19
N PHE A 84 5.28 1.84 16.55
CA PHE A 84 6.30 2.74 17.13
C PHE A 84 5.82 3.36 18.44
N GLY A 85 6.66 3.29 19.48
CA GLY A 85 6.35 3.75 20.83
C GLY A 85 5.49 2.79 21.66
N GLY A 86 5.03 1.67 21.09
CA GLY A 86 4.22 0.66 21.78
C GLY A 86 4.99 -0.56 22.27
N ASP A 87 4.35 -1.36 23.13
CA ASP A 87 4.97 -2.58 23.72
C ASP A 87 5.33 -3.66 22.68
N ARG A 88 4.66 -3.62 21.52
CA ARG A 88 4.89 -4.56 20.42
C ARG A 88 5.83 -4.01 19.35
N GLN A 89 6.53 -2.90 19.63
CA GLN A 89 7.41 -2.28 18.67
C GLN A 89 8.42 -3.28 18.10
N ARG A 90 8.49 -3.34 16.77
CA ARG A 90 9.44 -4.14 16.03
C ARG A 90 10.09 -3.30 14.95
N SER A 91 11.39 -3.44 14.80
CA SER A 91 12.12 -2.74 13.73
C SER A 91 12.59 -3.71 12.67
N LEU A 92 12.52 -3.25 11.43
CA LEU A 92 13.33 -3.73 10.33
C LEU A 92 14.46 -2.70 10.13
N LEU A 93 15.70 -3.15 10.19
CA LEU A 93 16.89 -2.32 10.00
C LEU A 93 17.68 -2.88 8.81
N GLN A 94 17.86 -2.07 7.78
CA GLN A 94 18.57 -2.40 6.55
C GLN A 94 19.84 -1.56 6.49
N THR A 95 20.98 -2.24 6.45
CA THR A 95 22.32 -1.62 6.45
C THR A 95 23.25 -2.43 5.55
N ASP A 96 24.39 -2.90 6.05
CA ASP A 96 25.21 -3.91 5.36
C ASP A 96 24.48 -5.26 5.31
N ASN A 97 23.67 -5.56 6.34
CA ASN A 97 22.74 -6.68 6.39
C ASN A 97 21.34 -6.21 6.79
N ASP A 98 20.36 -7.11 6.65
CA ASP A 98 19.00 -6.92 7.13
C ASP A 98 18.85 -7.52 8.52
N TYR A 99 18.29 -6.73 9.45
CA TYR A 99 18.07 -7.12 10.83
C TYR A 99 16.62 -6.91 11.23
N VAL A 100 16.09 -7.84 12.01
CA VAL A 100 14.81 -7.68 12.72
C VAL A 100 15.07 -7.53 14.21
N ILE A 101 14.37 -6.59 14.83
CA ILE A 101 14.56 -6.20 16.23
C ILE A 101 13.23 -6.27 16.96
N SER A 102 13.24 -6.85 18.17
CA SER A 102 12.12 -6.78 19.10
C SER A 102 12.59 -6.18 20.42
N TYR A 103 12.11 -4.98 20.72
CA TYR A 103 12.45 -4.27 21.95
C TYR A 103 11.86 -4.95 23.18
N GLY A 104 10.58 -5.35 23.10
CA GLY A 104 9.89 -6.03 24.19
C GLY A 104 10.54 -7.37 24.59
N LYS A 105 11.09 -8.10 23.62
CA LYS A 105 11.80 -9.37 23.86
C LYS A 105 13.31 -9.20 24.08
N LYS A 106 13.84 -7.99 23.87
CA LYS A 106 15.27 -7.65 23.94
C LYS A 106 16.16 -8.56 23.08
N ILE A 107 15.68 -8.88 21.88
CA ILE A 107 16.39 -9.75 20.93
C ILE A 107 16.46 -9.10 19.55
N TYR A 108 17.46 -9.50 18.77
CA TYR A 108 17.55 -9.20 17.35
C TYR A 108 18.09 -10.40 16.58
N ALA A 109 17.74 -10.48 15.30
CA ALA A 109 18.29 -11.49 14.39
C ALA A 109 18.70 -10.82 13.08
N GLU A 110 19.79 -11.32 12.51
CA GLU A 110 20.11 -11.10 11.11
C GLU A 110 19.21 -12.02 10.27
N ILE A 111 18.61 -11.46 9.21
CA ILE A 111 17.81 -12.20 8.26
C ILE A 111 18.54 -12.18 6.91
N ALA A 112 18.43 -13.27 6.16
CA ALA A 112 19.02 -13.31 4.83
C ALA A 112 18.47 -12.13 4.01
N GLN A 113 19.36 -11.35 3.39
CA GLN A 113 18.97 -10.40 2.37
C GLN A 113 18.07 -11.15 1.39
N ARG A 114 16.90 -10.60 1.09
CA ARG A 114 16.00 -11.14 0.06
C ARG A 114 16.68 -11.02 -1.32
N GLN A 115 17.61 -11.92 -1.60
CA GLN A 115 18.04 -12.25 -2.97
C GLN A 115 16.83 -12.89 -3.65
N ASP A 116 16.32 -12.25 -4.71
CA ASP A 116 15.29 -12.76 -5.63
C ASP A 116 13.82 -12.78 -5.21
N SER A 117 13.41 -11.98 -4.23
CA SER A 117 12.05 -11.45 -4.26
C SER A 117 12.13 -10.01 -4.70
N VAL A 118 11.50 -9.64 -5.83
CA VAL A 118 10.90 -8.31 -6.03
C VAL A 118 10.59 -7.79 -4.65
N ALA A 119 11.25 -6.69 -4.24
CA ALA A 119 11.15 -6.11 -2.91
C ALA A 119 9.81 -6.53 -2.34
N SER A 120 9.77 -7.43 -1.36
CA SER A 120 8.59 -7.38 -0.51
C SER A 120 8.87 -6.13 0.32
N GLU A 121 8.67 -4.96 -0.31
CA GLU A 121 7.42 -4.26 -0.16
C GLU A 121 6.67 -4.93 0.97
N GLY A 122 7.07 -4.58 2.19
CA GLY A 122 6.08 -4.57 3.24
C GLY A 122 4.89 -3.77 2.69
N PRO A 123 3.66 -4.05 3.12
CA PRO A 123 2.50 -3.28 2.65
C PRO A 123 2.71 -1.76 2.77
N TRP A 124 3.68 -1.31 3.56
CA TRP A 124 4.07 0.08 3.77
C TRP A 124 5.10 0.64 2.79
N ASP A 125 6.08 -0.16 2.32
CA ASP A 125 6.96 0.26 1.23
C ASP A 125 6.16 0.38 -0.07
N GLU A 126 5.18 -0.53 -0.26
CA GLU A 126 4.13 -0.35 -1.25
C GLU A 126 3.32 0.90 -0.93
N LEU A 127 2.79 1.13 0.29
CA LEU A 127 2.00 2.34 0.54
C LEU A 127 2.75 3.65 0.35
N THR A 128 3.99 3.84 0.82
CA THR A 128 4.75 5.07 0.53
C THR A 128 5.08 5.18 -0.96
N SER A 129 5.48 4.10 -1.62
CA SER A 129 5.81 4.14 -3.06
C SER A 129 4.56 4.28 -3.94
N ARG A 130 3.42 3.72 -3.56
CA ARG A 130 2.13 3.73 -4.25
C ARG A 130 1.41 5.06 -4.05
N LEU A 131 1.41 5.58 -2.81
CA LEU A 131 0.90 6.91 -2.44
C LEU A 131 1.64 8.04 -3.15
N LEU A 132 2.91 7.81 -3.47
CA LEU A 132 3.73 8.73 -4.25
C LEU A 132 3.68 8.43 -5.76
N ASN A 133 3.58 7.18 -6.21
CA ASN A 133 3.82 6.84 -7.63
C ASN A 133 2.60 6.31 -8.43
N GLU A 134 1.42 6.09 -7.85
CA GLU A 134 0.21 5.71 -8.61
C GLU A 134 -0.41 6.92 -9.34
N ARG A 135 0.23 7.32 -10.43
CA ARG A 135 -0.11 8.53 -11.22
C ARG A 135 -1.15 8.32 -12.31
N ASN A 136 -1.49 7.08 -12.67
CA ASN A 136 -1.93 6.84 -14.04
C ASN A 136 -3.45 6.95 -14.30
N ARG A 137 -4.29 7.31 -13.31
CA ARG A 137 -5.77 7.35 -13.47
C ARG A 137 -6.48 8.38 -12.57
N THR A 138 -5.84 9.48 -12.23
CA THR A 138 -6.40 10.45 -11.27
C THR A 138 -6.45 11.87 -11.82
N GLU A 139 -7.61 12.52 -11.71
CA GLU A 139 -7.76 13.97 -11.87
C GLU A 139 -7.37 14.65 -10.56
N ILE A 140 -6.49 15.65 -10.62
CA ILE A 140 -6.00 16.38 -9.45
C ILE A 140 -6.34 17.87 -9.59
N GLU A 141 -7.04 18.40 -8.60
CA GLU A 141 -7.52 19.79 -8.57
C GLU A 141 -7.04 20.47 -7.28
N GLU A 142 -6.47 21.67 -7.37
CA GLU A 142 -6.24 22.49 -6.18
C GLU A 142 -7.59 23.02 -5.66
N ILE A 143 -7.93 22.68 -4.42
CA ILE A 143 -9.22 23.06 -3.82
C ILE A 143 -9.07 24.16 -2.74
N GLY A 144 -7.84 24.55 -2.41
CA GLY A 144 -7.56 25.70 -1.55
C GLY A 144 -6.31 25.53 -0.69
N THR A 145 -6.34 26.17 0.48
CA THR A 145 -5.22 26.21 1.42
C THR A 145 -5.71 26.01 2.86
N ASP A 146 -4.90 25.35 3.69
CA ASP A 146 -5.13 25.20 5.13
C ASP A 146 -3.86 25.64 5.87
N GLY A 147 -3.83 26.90 6.31
CA GLY A 147 -2.62 27.52 6.86
C GLY A 147 -1.48 27.54 5.83
N ASP A 148 -0.37 26.88 6.18
CA ASP A 148 0.81 26.73 5.33
C ASP A 148 0.73 25.54 4.36
N LEU A 149 -0.41 24.84 4.34
CA LEU A 149 -0.64 23.67 3.48
C LEU A 149 -1.42 24.05 2.22
N MET A 150 -0.97 23.56 1.07
CA MET A 150 -1.75 23.52 -0.17
C MET A 150 -2.64 22.28 -0.16
N VAL A 151 -3.90 22.42 -0.53
CA VAL A 151 -4.89 21.34 -0.46
C VAL A 151 -5.35 20.97 -1.85
N TYR A 152 -5.12 19.71 -2.21
CA TYR A 152 -5.51 19.13 -3.49
C TYR A 152 -6.57 18.06 -3.29
N ARG A 153 -7.48 17.96 -4.25
CA ARG A 153 -8.42 16.86 -4.38
C ARG A 153 -7.96 15.96 -5.51
N SER A 154 -7.89 14.65 -5.24
CA SER A 154 -7.65 13.63 -6.25
C SER A 154 -8.87 12.72 -6.38
N LYS A 155 -9.32 12.49 -7.62
CA LYS A 155 -10.41 11.58 -7.96
C LYS A 155 -9.95 10.61 -9.04
N ILE A 156 -10.40 9.37 -8.96
CA ILE A 156 -10.16 8.40 -10.03
C ILE A 156 -11.08 8.78 -11.20
N THR A 157 -10.52 9.02 -12.39
CA THR A 157 -11.22 9.55 -13.57
C THR A 157 -12.48 8.75 -13.95
N GLU A 158 -12.52 7.45 -13.67
CA GLU A 158 -13.63 6.55 -13.99
C GLU A 158 -14.46 6.11 -12.76
N SER A 159 -14.17 6.65 -11.56
CA SER A 159 -14.86 6.29 -10.32
C SER A 159 -15.09 7.50 -9.44
N SER A 160 -16.36 7.85 -9.24
CA SER A 160 -16.79 8.86 -8.27
C SER A 160 -16.98 8.30 -6.86
N LEU A 161 -16.69 7.02 -6.62
CA LEU A 161 -16.94 6.34 -5.34
C LEU A 161 -15.87 6.60 -4.28
N SER A 162 -14.76 7.22 -4.68
CA SER A 162 -13.63 7.51 -3.81
C SER A 162 -13.03 8.87 -4.11
N GLU A 163 -12.67 9.60 -3.07
CA GLU A 163 -11.98 10.89 -3.15
C GLU A 163 -10.83 10.90 -2.14
N ILE A 164 -9.68 11.42 -2.56
CA ILE A 164 -8.53 11.65 -1.69
C ILE A 164 -8.32 13.15 -1.58
N VAL A 165 -8.17 13.65 -0.35
CA VAL A 165 -7.73 15.03 -0.12
C VAL A 165 -6.28 14.98 0.34
N ILE A 166 -5.41 15.70 -0.34
CA ILE A 166 -3.96 15.68 -0.16
C ILE A 166 -3.54 17.07 0.34
N TYR A 167 -2.81 17.11 1.45
CA TYR A 167 -2.31 18.32 2.06
C TYR A 167 -0.79 18.35 1.93
N ILE A 168 -0.26 19.44 1.41
CA ILE A 168 1.13 19.57 0.99
C ILE A 168 1.74 20.75 1.70
N ASP A 169 2.85 20.51 2.40
CA ASP A 169 3.62 21.60 3.00
C ASP A 169 4.21 22.48 1.90
N ARG A 170 3.85 23.78 1.89
CA ARG A 170 4.25 24.69 0.81
C ARG A 170 5.76 24.91 0.75
N ALA A 171 6.45 24.86 1.90
CA ALA A 171 7.88 25.14 1.97
C ALA A 171 8.72 24.00 1.37
N THR A 172 8.32 22.76 1.63
CA THR A 172 9.05 21.55 1.22
C THR A 172 8.48 20.89 -0.02
N GLY A 173 7.21 21.16 -0.37
CA GLY A 173 6.49 20.48 -1.45
C GLY A 173 6.16 19.02 -1.14
N ILE A 174 6.30 18.59 0.12
CA ILE A 174 6.07 17.21 0.56
C ILE A 174 4.61 17.04 0.98
N PRO A 175 3.91 15.99 0.52
CA PRO A 175 2.61 15.60 1.07
C PRO A 175 2.76 15.21 2.54
N VAL A 176 2.10 15.95 3.44
CA VAL A 176 2.19 15.72 4.90
C VAL A 176 0.92 15.11 5.49
N LYS A 177 -0.21 15.16 4.77
CA LYS A 177 -1.45 14.53 5.20
C LYS A 177 -2.29 14.12 4.00
N GLN A 178 -2.97 12.99 4.12
CA GLN A 178 -3.96 12.51 3.17
C GLN A 178 -5.20 12.01 3.90
N GLU A 179 -6.36 12.28 3.33
CA GLU A 179 -7.65 11.84 3.84
C GLU A 179 -8.37 11.06 2.75
N PHE A 180 -8.75 9.81 3.06
CA PHE A 180 -9.36 8.88 2.11
C PHE A 180 -10.84 8.76 2.40
N PHE A 181 -11.66 9.12 1.42
CA PHE A 181 -13.11 9.14 1.56
C PHE A 181 -13.77 8.14 0.63
N THR A 182 -14.84 7.53 1.10
CA THR A 182 -15.87 6.92 0.26
C THR A 182 -16.94 7.95 -0.03
N VAL A 183 -17.40 7.99 -1.28
CA VAL A 183 -18.39 8.93 -1.77
C VAL A 183 -19.60 8.15 -2.30
N ASP A 184 -20.79 8.53 -1.83
CA ASP A 184 -22.07 7.98 -2.27
C ASP A 184 -23.05 9.15 -2.49
N GLY A 185 -23.16 9.60 -3.75
CA GLY A 185 -23.88 10.82 -4.10
C GLY A 185 -23.25 12.05 -3.42
N GLU A 186 -24.05 12.73 -2.60
CA GLU A 186 -23.60 13.88 -1.80
C GLU A 186 -22.95 13.47 -0.46
N ARG A 187 -23.08 12.20 -0.06
CA ARG A 187 -22.53 11.73 1.21
C ARG A 187 -21.05 11.40 1.02
N LYS A 188 -20.22 12.04 1.82
CA LYS A 188 -18.78 11.79 1.92
C LYS A 188 -18.45 11.24 3.30
N ALA A 189 -17.81 10.07 3.36
CA ALA A 189 -17.45 9.39 4.61
C ALA A 189 -15.96 9.12 4.68
N LEU A 190 -15.27 9.71 5.66
CA LEU A 190 -13.85 9.49 5.91
C LEU A 190 -13.63 8.05 6.34
N GLN A 191 -12.80 7.32 5.60
CA GLN A 191 -12.43 5.94 5.92
C GLN A 191 -11.19 5.89 6.79
N TYR A 192 -10.16 6.63 6.40
CA TYR A 192 -8.93 6.76 7.17
C TYR A 192 -8.13 7.99 6.75
N THR A 193 -7.22 8.40 7.63
CA THR A 193 -6.21 9.43 7.36
C THR A 193 -4.81 8.82 7.41
N VAL A 194 -3.90 9.42 6.67
CA VAL A 194 -2.46 9.15 6.74
C VAL A 194 -1.77 10.49 6.95
N GLU A 195 -0.99 10.63 8.02
CA GLU A 195 -0.27 11.84 8.37
C GLU A 195 1.22 11.56 8.51
N PHE A 196 2.06 12.42 7.95
CA PHE A 196 3.51 12.38 8.09
C PHE A 196 3.87 13.44 9.12
N LYS A 197 4.16 12.99 10.34
CA LYS A 197 4.53 13.85 11.48
C LYS A 197 6.03 13.87 11.65
N ASN A 198 6.53 14.95 12.26
CA ASN A 198 7.94 15.12 12.62
C ASN A 198 8.88 14.86 11.42
N VAL A 199 8.49 15.31 10.22
CA VAL A 199 9.29 15.15 9.00
C VAL A 199 10.57 15.96 9.14
N LEU A 200 11.70 15.29 9.03
CA LEU A 200 13.03 15.89 9.04
C LEU A 200 13.79 15.37 7.81
N LEU A 201 14.44 16.28 7.07
CA LEU A 201 15.27 15.96 5.90
C LEU A 201 16.73 15.67 6.27
N ASP A 202 16.94 15.26 7.51
CA ASP A 202 18.22 14.83 8.06
C ASP A 202 17.98 13.68 9.03
N VAL A 203 18.98 12.80 9.16
CA VAL A 203 18.90 11.59 9.98
C VAL A 203 20.27 11.32 10.62
N GLU A 204 20.25 11.19 11.95
CA GLU A 204 21.41 10.79 12.73
C GLU A 204 21.82 9.34 12.45
N ASP A 205 23.13 9.08 12.37
CA ASP A 205 23.64 7.73 12.06
C ASP A 205 23.24 6.69 13.11
N SER A 206 23.02 7.12 14.36
CA SER A 206 22.55 6.26 15.46
C SER A 206 21.18 5.64 15.20
N SER A 207 20.36 6.22 14.31
CA SER A 207 19.07 5.62 13.91
C SER A 207 19.26 4.26 13.25
N PHE A 208 20.44 4.00 12.67
CA PHE A 208 20.77 2.77 11.95
C PHE A 208 21.64 1.80 12.75
N GLU A 209 21.78 2.00 14.06
CA GLU A 209 22.53 1.10 14.93
C GLU A 209 21.61 0.11 15.66
N ILE A 210 22.09 -1.12 15.86
CA ILE A 210 21.43 -2.09 16.74
C ILE A 210 21.68 -1.67 18.20
N PRO A 211 20.63 -1.49 19.02
CA PRO A 211 20.81 -1.15 20.43
C PRO A 211 21.68 -2.17 21.19
N LYS A 212 22.61 -1.67 22.00
CA LYS A 212 23.65 -2.48 22.68
C LYS A 212 23.12 -3.49 23.71
N ASN A 213 21.88 -3.33 24.17
CA ASN A 213 21.26 -4.13 25.22
C ASN A 213 20.42 -5.30 24.68
N LEU A 214 20.57 -5.65 23.40
CA LEU A 214 19.82 -6.72 22.75
C LEU A 214 20.68 -7.96 22.57
N ARG A 215 20.06 -9.12 22.77
CA ARG A 215 20.70 -10.41 22.53
C ARG A 215 20.51 -10.84 21.07
N ARG A 216 21.59 -11.22 20.39
CA ARG A 216 21.51 -11.83 19.06
C ARG A 216 20.91 -13.23 19.16
N VAL A 217 19.97 -13.54 18.28
CA VAL A 217 19.33 -14.85 18.15
C VAL A 217 19.31 -15.32 16.68
N SER A 218 18.97 -16.58 16.45
CA SER A 218 18.67 -17.04 15.09
C SER A 218 17.35 -16.46 14.59
N ALA A 219 17.17 -16.33 13.27
CA ALA A 219 15.90 -15.88 12.69
C ALA A 219 14.71 -16.76 13.14
N SER A 220 14.89 -18.08 13.20
CA SER A 220 13.87 -19.01 13.68
C SER A 220 13.50 -18.78 15.14
N GLU A 221 14.50 -18.56 16.02
CA GLU A 221 14.25 -18.21 17.43
C GLU A 221 13.51 -16.87 17.54
N PHE A 222 13.90 -15.87 16.74
CA PHE A 222 13.22 -14.58 16.71
C PHE A 222 11.73 -14.73 16.40
N TYR A 223 11.39 -15.40 15.29
CA TYR A 223 10.00 -15.58 14.87
C TYR A 223 9.18 -16.40 15.87
N ASN A 224 9.78 -17.39 16.54
CA ASN A 224 9.11 -18.13 17.60
C ASN A 224 8.85 -17.28 18.85
N ALA A 225 9.75 -16.35 19.18
CA ALA A 225 9.64 -15.50 20.37
C ALA A 225 8.65 -14.34 20.23
N VAL A 226 8.41 -13.86 19.00
CA VAL A 226 7.55 -12.69 18.70
C VAL A 226 6.17 -13.05 18.15
N ARG A 227 5.84 -14.34 18.09
CA ARG A 227 4.53 -14.85 17.68
C ARG A 227 3.56 -14.80 18.85
#